data_AF-A0A833QUQ1-F1
#
_entry.id   AF-A0A833QUQ1-F1
#
_cell.length_a   1.000
_cell.length_b   1.000
_cell.length_c   1.000
_cell.angle_alpha   90.00
_cell.angle_beta   90.00
_cell.angle_gamma   90.00
#
_symmetry.space_group_name_H-M   'P 1'
#
loop_
_entity.id
_entity.type
_entity.pdbx_description
1 polymer ?
#
loop_
_entity_poly.entity_id
_entity_poly.type
_entity_poly.pdbx_seq_one_letter_code
_entity_poly.pdbx_strand_id
1 'polypeptide(L)'
;MAPETEPPIFISRSKTLEITDFSILKSIHNKNGIELERFTVGGYDWAIEFYPQGINESISDCVSVFVKLLNATKPEQSMYSFCLWDWSTSKWSSPFCLWDWSTSKWSSSTINFVPISPSDGKTRWGYENCVNNSLSDDNRYLKDDMFRLRYILLVTPRLPALAPALKPDVDKLDDNGNHGNPSGADISFHNGFHTDSYAPPNAPSNQYTKLPRQPTVRIYCEAAQNLSITARNGTVVLAPADSNDHYQHWIKDMNSFNEAKDPDGFPIFALVNRVTGEALKNPAGENQKVSLVPYDQNCLDNSVKWTEVASTGFRAIRITSTPTLNMTAIDKYAGIFNDGTKIVVQRWNDTPIQHWKIVPYNSNVPY
;
A
#
# COMPACT_ATOMS: atom_id res chain seq x y z
N MET A 1 -3.79 -2.09 30.85
CA MET A 1 -3.63 -2.30 29.41
C MET A 1 -4.60 -1.38 28.72
N ALA A 2 -4.11 -0.36 28.01
CA ALA A 2 -4.95 0.39 27.09
C ALA A 2 -5.40 -0.58 25.98
N PRO A 3 -6.65 -0.52 25.51
CA PRO A 3 -7.04 -1.33 24.36
C PRO A 3 -6.18 -0.90 23.18
N GLU A 4 -5.54 -1.87 22.51
CA GLU A 4 -4.91 -1.64 21.20
C GLU A 4 -5.99 -1.12 20.26
N THR A 5 -5.95 0.16 19.94
CA THR A 5 -6.81 0.75 18.92
C THR A 5 -6.40 0.18 17.57
N GLU A 6 -7.29 -0.55 16.91
CA GLU A 6 -7.09 -0.98 15.53
C GLU A 6 -6.64 0.19 14.65
N PRO A 7 -5.73 -0.03 13.69
CA PRO A 7 -5.26 1.03 12.82
C PRO A 7 -6.43 1.64 12.03
N PRO A 8 -6.47 2.97 11.87
CA PRO A 8 -7.58 3.66 11.21
C PRO A 8 -7.72 3.19 9.76
N ILE A 9 -8.94 2.77 9.40
CA ILE A 9 -9.29 2.44 8.02
C ILE A 9 -9.42 3.76 7.25
N PHE A 10 -8.63 3.91 6.18
CA PHE A 10 -8.75 5.05 5.26
C PHE A 10 -9.48 4.65 3.98
N ILE A 11 -10.42 5.48 3.55
CA ILE A 11 -10.95 5.46 2.19
C ILE A 11 -10.15 6.46 1.37
N SER A 12 -9.57 6.00 0.27
CA SER A 12 -8.74 6.82 -0.61
C SER A 12 -9.48 7.30 -1.85
N ARG A 13 -9.22 8.54 -2.27
CA ARG A 13 -9.46 9.02 -3.64
C ARG A 13 -8.20 9.60 -4.23
N SER A 14 -8.01 9.39 -5.51
CA SER A 14 -6.87 9.91 -6.24
C SER A 14 -7.20 10.04 -7.72
N LYS A 15 -6.71 11.10 -8.34
CA LYS A 15 -6.95 11.35 -9.76
C LYS A 15 -5.81 12.17 -10.36
N THR A 16 -5.57 11.95 -11.65
CA THR A 16 -4.76 12.84 -12.48
C THR A 16 -5.71 13.72 -13.31
N LEU A 17 -5.45 15.01 -13.28
CA LEU A 17 -6.16 16.07 -13.97
C LEU A 17 -5.20 16.71 -14.96
N GLU A 18 -5.64 16.83 -16.22
CA GLU A 18 -4.98 17.66 -17.22
C GLU A 18 -5.66 19.02 -17.19
N ILE A 19 -4.87 20.06 -16.90
CA ILE A 19 -5.32 21.45 -16.83
C ILE A 19 -4.77 22.11 -18.09
N THR A 20 -5.57 22.12 -19.14
CA THR A 20 -5.24 22.72 -20.43
C THR A 20 -5.64 24.19 -20.47
N ASP A 21 -5.21 24.88 -21.52
CA ASP A 21 -5.59 26.26 -21.80
C ASP A 21 -5.23 27.19 -20.63
N PHE A 22 -4.08 26.94 -20.00
CA PHE A 22 -3.68 27.64 -18.78
C PHE A 22 -3.61 29.16 -18.98
N SER A 23 -3.15 29.62 -20.15
CA SER A 23 -3.17 31.03 -20.56
C SER A 23 -4.57 31.66 -20.47
N ILE A 24 -5.60 30.93 -20.89
CA ILE A 24 -7.01 31.34 -20.77
C ILE A 24 -7.43 31.35 -19.31
N LEU A 25 -7.17 30.26 -18.57
CA LEU A 25 -7.52 30.18 -17.14
C LEU A 25 -6.86 31.30 -16.32
N LYS A 26 -5.63 31.69 -16.68
CA LYS A 26 -4.91 32.81 -16.08
C LYS A 26 -5.56 34.15 -16.38
N SER A 27 -6.12 34.35 -17.58
CA SER A 27 -6.81 35.60 -17.94
C SER A 27 -8.12 35.82 -17.17
N ILE A 28 -8.77 34.72 -16.76
CA ILE A 28 -9.99 34.77 -15.96
C ILE A 28 -9.62 35.25 -14.55
N HIS A 29 -9.93 36.51 -14.26
CA HIS A 29 -9.73 37.10 -12.94
C HIS A 29 -10.76 36.55 -11.95
N ASN A 30 -10.47 35.36 -11.41
CA ASN A 30 -11.31 34.71 -10.41
C ASN A 30 -10.59 34.59 -9.07
N LYS A 31 -10.86 35.54 -8.16
CA LYS A 31 -10.33 35.54 -6.79
C LYS A 31 -10.81 34.34 -5.95
N ASN A 32 -11.86 33.65 -6.37
CA ASN A 32 -12.43 32.50 -5.67
C ASN A 32 -11.85 31.15 -6.10
N GLY A 33 -10.93 31.14 -7.08
CA GLY A 33 -10.37 29.92 -7.64
C GLY A 33 -11.33 29.19 -8.57
N ILE A 34 -10.77 28.23 -9.31
CA ILE A 34 -11.47 27.40 -10.29
C ILE A 34 -11.68 26.03 -9.65
N GLU A 35 -12.94 25.59 -9.52
CA GLU A 35 -13.25 24.23 -9.10
C GLU A 35 -12.95 23.28 -10.26
N LEU A 36 -11.86 22.51 -10.17
CA LEU A 36 -11.47 21.53 -11.18
C LEU A 36 -12.35 20.28 -11.11
N GLU A 37 -12.77 19.90 -9.90
CA GLU A 37 -13.58 18.71 -9.67
C GLU A 37 -14.29 18.78 -8.32
N ARG A 38 -15.46 18.15 -8.24
CA ARG A 38 -16.22 17.86 -7.02
C ARG A 38 -16.46 16.36 -6.87
N PHE A 39 -16.38 15.84 -5.64
CA PHE A 39 -16.54 14.41 -5.39
C PHE A 39 -16.83 14.04 -3.94
N THR A 40 -17.23 12.79 -3.71
CA THR A 40 -17.45 12.23 -2.37
C THR A 40 -16.44 11.11 -2.06
N VAL A 41 -15.84 11.13 -0.87
CA VAL A 41 -14.98 10.05 -0.33
C VAL A 41 -15.07 10.03 1.20
N GLY A 42 -15.09 8.84 1.81
CA GLY A 42 -15.23 8.71 3.27
C GLY A 42 -16.60 9.11 3.82
N GLY A 43 -17.60 9.35 2.97
CA GLY A 43 -18.88 9.96 3.37
C GLY A 43 -18.85 11.50 3.49
N TYR A 44 -17.81 12.12 2.92
CA TYR A 44 -17.62 13.57 2.86
C TYR A 44 -17.49 14.03 1.41
N ASP A 45 -18.05 15.19 1.10
CA ASP A 45 -17.97 15.93 -0.15
C ASP A 45 -16.77 16.88 -0.13
N TRP A 46 -16.01 16.83 -1.21
CA TRP A 46 -14.77 17.56 -1.41
C TRP A 46 -14.74 18.20 -2.79
N ALA A 47 -13.87 19.20 -2.94
CA ALA A 47 -13.51 19.79 -4.22
C ALA A 47 -12.00 19.97 -4.34
N ILE A 48 -11.49 19.94 -5.58
CA ILE A 48 -10.15 20.43 -5.89
C ILE A 48 -10.29 21.83 -6.48
N GLU A 49 -9.65 22.81 -5.85
CA GLU A 49 -9.61 24.19 -6.30
C GLU A 49 -8.23 24.53 -6.85
N PHE A 50 -8.22 25.24 -7.97
CA PHE A 50 -7.02 25.68 -8.68
C PHE A 50 -7.01 27.20 -8.84
N TYR A 51 -5.87 27.81 -8.56
CA TYR A 51 -5.69 29.25 -8.60
C TYR A 51 -4.54 29.57 -9.54
N PRO A 52 -4.84 29.91 -10.81
CA PRO A 52 -3.82 30.22 -11.80
C PRO A 52 -2.94 31.43 -11.44
N GLN A 53 -3.48 32.36 -10.63
CA GLN A 53 -2.88 33.64 -10.26
C GLN A 53 -2.70 33.76 -8.72
N GLY A 54 -2.45 32.65 -8.05
CA GLY A 54 -2.32 32.64 -6.60
C GLY A 54 -3.64 32.90 -5.87
N ILE A 55 -3.62 32.79 -4.53
CA ILE A 55 -4.79 33.08 -3.70
C ILE A 55 -4.92 34.55 -3.30
N ASN A 56 -3.86 35.34 -3.51
CA ASN A 56 -3.80 36.76 -3.17
C ASN A 56 -2.74 37.48 -4.01
N GLU A 57 -2.71 38.82 -3.92
CA GLU A 57 -1.83 39.67 -4.74
C GLU A 57 -0.34 39.43 -4.49
N SER A 58 0.05 39.05 -3.26
CA SER A 58 1.45 38.82 -2.89
C SER A 58 2.07 37.57 -3.52
N ILE A 59 1.24 36.65 -4.03
CA ILE A 59 1.65 35.42 -4.71
C ILE A 59 0.99 35.28 -6.09
N SER A 60 0.72 36.43 -6.73
CA SER A 60 0.01 36.49 -8.01
C SER A 60 0.77 35.87 -9.19
N ASP A 61 2.09 35.72 -9.02
CA ASP A 61 3.01 35.05 -9.92
C ASP A 61 3.14 33.54 -9.66
N CYS A 62 2.33 32.97 -8.77
CA CYS A 62 2.33 31.56 -8.45
C CYS A 62 1.01 30.88 -8.82
N VAL A 63 1.08 29.56 -9.05
CA VAL A 63 -0.09 28.68 -9.08
C VAL A 63 -0.32 28.12 -7.68
N SER A 64 -1.58 28.12 -7.22
CA SER A 64 -1.98 27.45 -5.99
C SER A 64 -2.98 26.32 -6.24
N VAL A 65 -2.95 25.29 -5.41
CA VAL A 65 -3.90 24.16 -5.47
C VAL A 65 -4.35 23.76 -4.08
N PHE A 66 -5.63 23.47 -3.92
CA PHE A 66 -6.22 23.08 -2.64
C PHE A 66 -7.20 21.93 -2.79
N VAL A 67 -7.24 21.09 -1.76
CA VAL A 67 -8.39 20.24 -1.46
C VAL A 67 -9.29 20.98 -0.47
N LYS A 68 -10.58 21.03 -0.76
CA LYS A 68 -11.58 21.71 0.04
C LYS A 68 -12.62 20.74 0.53
N LEU A 69 -12.91 20.77 1.82
CA LEU A 69 -14.03 20.04 2.41
C LEU A 69 -15.29 20.90 2.30
N LEU A 70 -16.39 20.29 1.87
CA LEU A 70 -17.65 20.98 1.60
C LEU A 70 -18.71 20.68 2.67
N ASN A 71 -18.56 19.62 3.46
CA ASN A 71 -19.44 19.37 4.60
C ASN A 71 -19.07 20.21 5.82
N ALA A 72 -20.07 20.48 6.66
CA ALA A 72 -19.87 21.15 7.95
C ALA A 72 -19.08 20.29 8.96
N THR A 73 -19.20 18.97 8.87
CA THR A 73 -18.49 18.02 9.74
C THR A 73 -17.19 17.58 9.08
N LYS A 74 -16.07 17.65 9.81
CA LYS A 74 -14.77 17.18 9.35
C LYS A 74 -14.55 15.69 9.68
N PRO A 75 -13.81 14.96 8.85
CA PRO A 75 -13.35 13.62 9.21
C PRO A 75 -12.44 13.65 10.44
N GLU A 76 -12.41 12.53 11.18
CA GLU A 76 -11.53 12.36 12.34
C GLU A 76 -10.05 12.41 11.93
N GLN A 77 -9.72 11.68 10.85
CA GLN A 77 -8.40 11.76 10.24
C GLN A 77 -8.53 11.85 8.70
N SER A 78 -7.77 12.75 8.12
CA SER A 78 -7.57 12.80 6.68
C SER A 78 -6.22 13.37 6.32
N MET A 79 -5.73 13.03 5.14
CA MET A 79 -4.45 13.48 4.62
C MET A 79 -4.55 13.70 3.12
N TYR A 80 -3.81 14.67 2.59
CA TYR A 80 -3.75 14.92 1.16
C TYR A 80 -2.31 14.92 0.65
N SER A 81 -2.13 14.63 -0.64
CA SER A 81 -0.89 14.85 -1.37
C SER A 81 -1.21 15.44 -2.73
N PHE A 82 -0.39 16.39 -3.18
CA PHE A 82 -0.42 16.89 -4.56
C PHE A 82 0.93 16.63 -5.22
N CYS A 83 0.90 16.23 -6.48
CA CYS A 83 2.08 16.09 -7.32
C CYS A 83 1.82 16.78 -8.66
N LEU A 84 2.86 17.39 -9.21
CA LEU A 84 2.85 17.89 -10.57
C LEU A 84 3.75 17.02 -11.43
N TRP A 85 3.40 16.92 -12.70
CA TRP A 85 4.28 16.27 -13.67
C TRP A 85 5.44 17.20 -14.01
N ASP A 86 6.65 16.74 -13.70
CA ASP A 86 7.88 17.40 -14.11
C ASP A 86 8.25 16.95 -15.53
N TRP A 87 8.07 17.85 -16.50
CA TRP A 87 8.38 17.59 -17.90
C TRP A 87 9.87 17.44 -18.16
N SER A 88 10.73 18.03 -17.33
CA SER A 88 12.18 17.94 -17.48
C SER A 88 12.71 16.56 -17.12
N THR A 89 12.09 15.90 -16.12
CA THR A 89 12.51 14.57 -15.65
C THR A 89 11.57 13.45 -16.08
N SER A 90 10.40 13.78 -16.66
CA SER A 90 9.33 12.83 -16.96
C SER A 90 8.89 12.01 -15.74
N LYS A 91 8.78 12.68 -14.59
CA LYS A 91 8.40 12.07 -13.31
C LYS A 91 7.36 12.93 -12.59
N TRP A 92 6.60 12.31 -11.69
CA TRP A 92 5.80 13.05 -10.72
C TRP A 92 6.72 13.60 -9.63
N SER A 93 6.54 14.87 -9.29
CA SER A 93 7.27 15.49 -8.19
C SER A 93 6.33 16.33 -7.33
N SER A 94 6.65 16.42 -6.05
CA SER A 94 5.93 17.31 -5.14
C SER A 94 6.21 18.76 -5.58
N PRO A 95 5.19 19.62 -5.72
CA PRO A 95 5.39 21.04 -5.98
C PRO A 95 6.07 21.72 -4.78
N PHE A 96 5.97 21.15 -3.59
CA PHE A 96 6.70 21.58 -2.42
C PHE A 96 8.03 20.82 -2.33
N CYS A 97 9.13 21.54 -2.51
CA CYS A 97 10.42 21.10 -1.99
C CYS A 97 10.33 21.16 -0.47
N LEU A 98 10.35 20.01 0.21
CA LEU A 98 10.57 19.99 1.66
C LEU A 98 12.06 19.89 1.92
N TRP A 99 12.54 20.56 2.97
CA TRP A 99 13.87 20.29 3.47
C TRP A 99 13.90 18.85 3.99
N ASP A 100 14.60 17.99 3.26
CA ASP A 100 14.87 16.63 3.68
C ASP A 100 16.00 16.69 4.71
N TRP A 101 15.64 16.47 5.97
CA TRP A 101 16.56 16.52 7.10
C TRP A 101 17.62 15.40 7.03
N SER A 102 17.34 14.31 6.31
CA SER A 102 18.28 13.20 6.13
C SER A 102 19.36 13.51 5.09
N THR A 103 19.01 14.26 4.03
CA THR A 103 19.96 14.62 2.96
C THR A 103 20.43 16.07 3.03
N SER A 104 19.88 16.87 3.95
CA SER A 104 20.09 18.32 4.05
C SER A 104 19.92 19.03 2.69
N LYS A 105 18.90 18.60 1.95
CA LYS A 105 18.57 19.14 0.63
C LYS A 105 17.07 19.35 0.52
N TRP A 106 16.69 20.29 -0.32
CA TRP A 106 15.31 20.45 -0.77
C TRP A 106 14.92 19.25 -1.64
N SER A 107 14.11 18.32 -1.10
CA SER A 107 13.67 17.10 -1.78
C SER A 107 12.39 17.36 -2.57
N SER A 108 12.49 17.30 -3.90
CA SER A 108 11.37 17.44 -4.83
C SER A 108 10.71 16.10 -5.19
N SER A 109 11.34 14.97 -4.86
CA SER A 109 10.98 13.65 -5.40
C SER A 109 10.10 12.78 -4.50
N THR A 110 9.74 13.26 -3.29
CA THR A 110 8.98 12.45 -2.33
C THR A 110 7.50 12.84 -2.35
N ILE A 111 6.60 11.87 -2.56
CA ILE A 111 5.16 12.05 -2.39
C ILE A 111 4.90 12.21 -0.89
N ASN A 112 4.57 13.43 -0.45
CA ASN A 112 4.34 13.75 0.95
C ASN A 112 2.84 13.80 1.24
N PHE A 113 2.40 13.10 2.28
CA PHE A 113 1.04 13.21 2.79
C PHE A 113 0.98 14.24 3.91
N VAL A 114 0.20 15.29 3.70
CA VAL A 114 -0.03 16.35 4.68
C VAL A 114 -1.32 16.05 5.42
N PRO A 115 -1.30 15.92 6.75
CA PRO A 115 -2.51 15.72 7.53
C PRO A 115 -3.39 16.97 7.49
N ILE A 116 -4.69 16.74 7.37
CA ILE A 116 -5.74 17.77 7.48
C ILE A 116 -6.14 17.83 8.94
N SER A 117 -5.94 18.99 9.57
CA SER A 117 -6.31 19.17 10.96
C SER A 117 -7.81 19.48 11.09
N PRO A 118 -8.60 18.66 11.81
CA PRO A 118 -10.00 18.98 12.04
C PRO A 118 -10.18 20.23 12.93
N SER A 119 -9.23 20.53 13.80
CA SER A 119 -9.33 21.62 14.78
C SER A 119 -8.93 23.01 14.26
N ASP A 120 -8.36 23.11 13.07
CA ASP A 120 -7.76 24.37 12.59
C ASP A 120 -8.73 25.43 12.07
N GLY A 121 -10.04 25.16 12.12
CA GLY A 121 -11.09 26.05 11.61
C GLY A 121 -11.09 26.27 10.09
N LYS A 122 -10.14 25.69 9.35
CA LYS A 122 -10.05 25.82 7.89
C LYS A 122 -11.04 24.89 7.20
N THR A 123 -11.41 25.24 5.97
CA THR A 123 -12.22 24.40 5.08
C THR A 123 -11.46 23.94 3.84
N ARG A 124 -10.22 24.41 3.67
CA ARG A 124 -9.34 24.07 2.54
C ARG A 124 -7.89 23.95 2.99
N TRP A 125 -7.17 23.02 2.37
CA TRP A 125 -5.77 22.70 2.63
C TRP A 125 -5.05 22.43 1.32
N GLY A 126 -3.82 22.88 1.20
CA GLY A 126 -3.14 22.85 -0.08
C GLY A 126 -1.82 23.59 -0.05
N TYR A 127 -1.39 24.00 -1.22
CA TYR A 127 -0.14 24.68 -1.43
C TYR A 127 -0.42 26.03 -2.08
N GLU A 128 0.01 27.10 -1.43
CA GLU A 128 -0.19 28.47 -1.89
C GLU A 128 0.78 28.81 -3.03
N ASN A 129 2.01 28.30 -2.96
CA ASN A 129 3.09 28.57 -3.92
C ASN A 129 3.58 27.27 -4.58
N CYS A 130 2.72 26.61 -5.36
CA CYS A 130 3.08 25.32 -5.96
C CYS A 130 4.19 25.47 -7.00
N VAL A 131 4.00 26.43 -7.90
CA VAL A 131 4.82 26.62 -9.09
C VAL A 131 4.80 28.09 -9.45
N ASN A 132 5.94 28.62 -9.87
CA ASN A 132 5.98 29.93 -10.50
C ASN A 132 5.18 29.88 -11.81
N ASN A 133 4.15 30.69 -11.93
CA ASN A 133 3.21 30.72 -13.05
C ASN A 133 3.67 31.61 -14.21
N SER A 134 4.89 32.18 -14.14
CA SER A 134 5.47 32.88 -15.28
C SER A 134 5.49 31.91 -16.46
N LEU A 135 4.95 32.36 -17.59
CA LEU A 135 4.90 31.61 -18.85
C LEU A 135 6.30 31.59 -19.48
N SER A 136 7.33 31.34 -18.69
CA SER A 136 8.71 31.23 -19.16
C SER A 136 8.98 29.79 -19.61
N ASP A 137 9.86 29.64 -20.59
CA ASP A 137 10.33 28.34 -21.06
C ASP A 137 11.05 27.53 -19.97
N ASP A 138 11.43 28.18 -18.85
CA ASP A 138 12.11 27.56 -17.71
C ASP A 138 11.14 26.84 -16.74
N ASN A 139 9.82 26.97 -16.94
CA ASN A 139 8.86 26.29 -16.08
C ASN A 139 8.76 24.80 -16.39
N ARG A 140 9.51 24.00 -15.63
CA ARG A 140 9.54 22.53 -15.76
C ARG A 140 8.18 21.81 -15.57
N TYR A 141 7.16 22.47 -15.04
CA TYR A 141 5.83 21.89 -14.79
C TYR A 141 4.77 22.29 -15.81
N LEU A 142 5.01 23.37 -16.56
CA LEU A 142 4.13 23.87 -17.60
C LEU A 142 4.75 23.57 -18.96
N LYS A 143 4.03 22.80 -19.78
CA LYS A 143 4.45 22.53 -21.16
C LYS A 143 3.23 22.55 -22.05
N ASP A 144 3.35 23.15 -23.23
CA ASP A 144 2.28 23.24 -24.23
C ASP A 144 0.96 23.80 -23.63
N ASP A 145 1.07 24.87 -22.83
CA ASP A 145 -0.05 25.52 -22.11
C ASP A 145 -0.84 24.60 -21.16
N MET A 146 -0.18 23.53 -20.66
CA MET A 146 -0.81 22.51 -19.82
C MET A 146 -0.02 22.20 -18.54
N PHE A 147 -0.76 22.10 -17.43
CA PHE A 147 -0.30 21.41 -16.22
C PHE A 147 -0.91 20.01 -16.12
N ARG A 148 -0.14 19.07 -15.58
CA ARG A 148 -0.67 17.78 -15.10
C ARG A 148 -0.60 17.75 -13.60
N LEU A 149 -1.78 17.77 -12.98
CA LEU A 149 -1.95 17.70 -11.54
C LEU A 149 -2.40 16.30 -11.14
N ARG A 150 -1.74 15.73 -10.14
CA ARG A 150 -2.21 14.54 -9.45
C ARG A 150 -2.51 14.89 -8.02
N TYR A 151 -3.64 14.43 -7.52
CA TYR A 151 -3.97 14.52 -6.10
C TYR A 151 -4.26 13.14 -5.53
N ILE A 152 -3.98 12.99 -4.25
CA ILE A 152 -4.33 11.85 -3.41
C ILE A 152 -4.97 12.39 -2.13
N LEU A 153 -6.09 11.82 -1.73
CA LEU A 153 -6.82 12.17 -0.52
C LEU A 153 -7.18 10.88 0.23
N LEU A 154 -6.78 10.78 1.48
CA LEU A 154 -7.09 9.68 2.40
C LEU A 154 -8.04 10.22 3.47
N VAL A 155 -9.15 9.52 3.73
CA VAL A 155 -10.19 9.98 4.67
C VAL A 155 -10.73 8.81 5.48
N THR A 156 -10.76 8.93 6.80
CA THR A 156 -11.47 7.96 7.66
C THR A 156 -12.96 8.00 7.37
N PRO A 157 -13.63 6.85 7.17
CA PRO A 157 -15.05 6.81 6.87
C PRO A 157 -15.87 7.40 8.02
N ARG A 158 -16.93 8.12 7.65
CA ARG A 158 -17.97 8.52 8.59
C ARG A 158 -18.70 7.27 9.06
N LEU A 159 -18.51 6.90 10.34
CA LEU A 159 -19.29 5.81 10.93
C LEU A 159 -20.78 6.16 10.84
N PRO A 160 -21.65 5.23 10.39
CA PRO A 160 -23.08 5.44 10.49
C PRO A 160 -23.44 5.63 11.97
N ALA A 161 -24.26 6.63 12.28
CA ALA A 161 -24.80 6.80 13.62
C ALA A 161 -25.48 5.49 14.01
N LEU A 162 -24.98 4.83 15.06
CA LEU A 162 -25.62 3.65 15.63
C LEU A 162 -27.08 4.03 15.91
N ALA A 163 -28.00 3.43 15.17
CA ALA A 163 -29.41 3.50 15.54
C ALA A 163 -29.51 2.98 16.99
N PRO A 164 -30.27 3.64 17.88
CA PRO A 164 -30.36 3.20 19.26
C PRO A 164 -30.79 1.74 19.27
N ALA A 165 -29.93 0.88 19.84
CA ALA A 165 -30.18 -0.53 19.97
C ALA A 165 -31.54 -0.71 20.68
N LEU A 166 -32.48 -1.41 20.03
CA LEU A 166 -33.66 -1.92 20.69
C LEU A 166 -33.16 -2.79 21.86
N LYS A 167 -33.45 -2.37 23.10
CA LYS A 167 -33.13 -3.16 24.29
C LYS A 167 -33.79 -4.54 24.13
N PRO A 168 -33.07 -5.65 24.40
CA PRO A 168 -33.72 -6.94 24.53
C PRO A 168 -34.67 -6.90 25.74
N ASP A 169 -35.89 -7.35 25.52
CA ASP A 169 -36.93 -7.47 26.54
C ASP A 169 -36.54 -8.61 27.50
N VAL A 170 -36.18 -8.28 28.75
CA VAL A 170 -35.68 -9.24 29.76
C VAL A 170 -36.81 -9.73 30.67
N ASP A 171 -38.02 -9.86 30.14
CA ASP A 171 -39.18 -10.35 30.90
C ASP A 171 -39.80 -11.57 30.21
N LYS A 172 -39.06 -12.69 30.14
CA LYS A 172 -39.60 -14.08 30.13
C LYS A 172 -38.57 -15.07 30.69
N LEU A 173 -38.39 -15.04 32.00
CA LEU A 173 -37.89 -16.18 32.77
C LEU A 173 -39.11 -16.97 33.23
N ASP A 174 -39.39 -18.09 32.57
CA ASP A 174 -40.28 -19.11 33.11
C ASP A 174 -39.41 -20.27 33.62
N ASP A 175 -39.28 -20.32 34.94
CA ASP A 175 -38.88 -21.48 35.71
C ASP A 175 -39.83 -22.66 35.45
N ASN A 176 -39.27 -23.85 35.21
CA ASN A 176 -39.79 -25.10 35.77
C ASN A 176 -38.74 -26.20 35.62
N GLY A 177 -38.12 -26.57 36.74
CA GLY A 177 -37.06 -27.56 36.82
C GLY A 177 -37.54 -29.00 36.78
N ASN A 178 -36.58 -29.95 36.80
CA ASN A 178 -36.57 -31.03 37.80
C ASN A 178 -35.23 -31.79 37.81
N HIS A 179 -34.98 -32.37 38.98
CA HIS A 179 -33.78 -33.00 39.53
C HIS A 179 -33.16 -34.21 38.80
N GLY A 180 -31.85 -34.40 39.02
CA GLY A 180 -31.14 -35.67 38.81
C GLY A 180 -29.62 -35.56 39.03
N ASN A 181 -29.18 -35.59 40.28
CA ASN A 181 -27.76 -35.63 40.73
C ASN A 181 -27.20 -37.08 40.67
N PRO A 182 -25.98 -37.39 41.15
CA PRO A 182 -24.62 -37.12 40.65
C PRO A 182 -23.83 -38.42 40.34
N SER A 183 -22.75 -38.33 39.56
CA SER A 183 -21.58 -39.25 39.61
C SER A 183 -20.45 -38.50 38.90
N GLY A 184 -19.33 -38.14 39.52
CA GLY A 184 -18.52 -38.92 40.45
C GLY A 184 -17.26 -39.33 39.70
N ALA A 185 -16.21 -38.50 39.73
CA ALA A 185 -14.81 -38.94 39.64
C ALA A 185 -13.86 -37.76 39.78
N ASP A 186 -13.02 -37.94 40.77
CA ASP A 186 -11.87 -37.17 41.23
C ASP A 186 -10.65 -37.40 40.30
N ILE A 187 -9.61 -36.57 40.46
CA ILE A 187 -8.17 -36.80 40.16
C ILE A 187 -7.58 -36.34 38.79
N SER A 188 -6.85 -35.21 38.87
CA SER A 188 -5.42 -34.98 38.56
C SER A 188 -4.76 -35.31 37.20
N PHE A 189 -4.26 -34.23 36.58
CA PHE A 189 -3.05 -34.00 35.73
C PHE A 189 -2.49 -35.12 34.84
N HIS A 190 -2.23 -34.81 33.55
CA HIS A 190 -1.01 -35.25 32.84
C HIS A 190 -0.67 -34.33 31.66
N ASN A 191 0.57 -33.84 31.62
CA ASN A 191 1.22 -33.26 30.45
C ASN A 191 1.19 -34.26 29.29
N GLY A 192 0.62 -33.86 28.15
CA GLY A 192 0.64 -34.65 26.92
C GLY A 192 0.62 -33.72 25.72
N PHE A 193 1.78 -33.62 25.05
CA PHE A 193 1.88 -33.07 23.71
C PHE A 193 0.97 -33.88 22.77
N HIS A 194 -0.06 -33.25 22.20
CA HIS A 194 -0.77 -33.80 21.06
C HIS A 194 -1.00 -32.71 20.01
N THR A 195 -0.34 -32.92 18.88
CA THR A 195 -0.53 -32.20 17.62
C THR A 195 -1.81 -32.72 16.98
N ASP A 196 -2.91 -31.97 17.03
CA ASP A 196 -4.10 -32.29 16.24
C ASP A 196 -4.27 -31.30 15.09
N SER A 197 -3.94 -31.84 13.92
CA SER A 197 -4.26 -31.30 12.60
C SER A 197 -5.76 -31.30 12.39
N TYR A 198 -6.39 -30.12 12.37
CA TYR A 198 -7.71 -29.95 11.75
C TYR A 198 -7.52 -29.28 10.39
N ALA A 199 -7.44 -30.10 9.34
CA ALA A 199 -7.61 -29.66 7.96
C ALA A 199 -9.11 -29.71 7.60
N PRO A 200 -9.68 -28.68 6.95
CA PRO A 200 -11.07 -28.74 6.49
C PRO A 200 -11.22 -29.72 5.31
N PRO A 201 -12.36 -30.42 5.19
CA PRO A 201 -12.57 -31.39 4.13
C PRO A 201 -12.90 -30.66 2.83
N ASN A 202 -12.13 -30.94 1.78
CA ASN A 202 -12.28 -30.57 0.35
C ASN A 202 -11.11 -29.76 -0.26
N ALA A 203 -9.86 -30.08 0.08
CA ALA A 203 -8.72 -29.77 -0.78
C ALA A 203 -8.46 -30.96 -1.74
N PRO A 204 -8.32 -30.77 -3.06
CA PRO A 204 -7.94 -31.83 -3.98
C PRO A 204 -6.59 -32.42 -3.56
N SER A 205 -6.50 -33.75 -3.57
CA SER A 205 -5.29 -34.51 -3.30
C SER A 205 -4.21 -34.21 -4.34
N ASN A 206 -3.38 -33.19 -4.11
CA ASN A 206 -2.14 -33.00 -4.83
C ASN A 206 -0.98 -33.54 -4.01
N GLN A 207 -0.17 -34.35 -4.68
CA GLN A 207 1.02 -35.02 -4.19
C GLN A 207 1.84 -34.09 -3.28
N TYR A 208 2.08 -34.52 -2.04
CA TYR A 208 2.90 -33.79 -1.07
C TYR A 208 4.33 -33.62 -1.59
N THR A 209 4.60 -32.56 -2.35
CA THR A 209 5.96 -32.05 -2.50
C THR A 209 6.41 -31.62 -1.11
N LYS A 210 7.41 -32.31 -0.56
CA LYS A 210 7.92 -32.06 0.78
C LYS A 210 8.51 -30.65 0.82
N LEU A 211 7.76 -29.66 1.34
CA LEU A 211 8.19 -28.26 1.36
C LEU A 211 9.56 -28.06 2.03
N PRO A 212 10.31 -27.00 1.69
CA PRO A 212 11.62 -26.77 2.27
C PRO A 212 11.47 -26.55 3.78
N ARG A 213 12.30 -27.23 4.58
CA ARG A 213 12.26 -27.15 6.05
C ARG A 213 13.04 -25.92 6.55
N GLN A 214 12.52 -24.73 6.27
CA GLN A 214 13.14 -23.46 6.64
C GLN A 214 12.11 -22.55 7.36
N PRO A 215 12.57 -21.62 8.22
CA PRO A 215 11.70 -20.62 8.82
C PRO A 215 10.97 -19.80 7.76
N THR A 216 9.76 -19.36 8.09
CA THR A 216 8.97 -18.54 7.17
C THR A 216 9.32 -17.07 7.30
N VAL A 217 9.21 -16.36 6.18
CA VAL A 217 9.49 -14.94 6.04
C VAL A 217 8.23 -14.17 5.63
N ARG A 218 8.16 -12.92 6.09
CA ARG A 218 7.26 -11.88 5.60
C ARG A 218 7.94 -11.12 4.49
N ILE A 219 7.17 -10.80 3.45
CA ILE A 219 7.66 -10.01 2.32
C ILE A 219 6.78 -8.77 2.18
N TYR A 220 7.38 -7.59 2.18
CA TYR A 220 6.68 -6.32 2.03
C TYR A 220 7.49 -5.30 1.25
N CYS A 221 6.77 -4.31 0.71
CA CYS A 221 7.30 -3.24 -0.12
C CYS A 221 7.51 -1.97 0.72
N GLU A 222 8.54 -1.17 0.43
CA GLU A 222 8.84 0.08 1.14
C GLU A 222 7.68 1.07 1.06
N ALA A 223 7.00 1.15 -0.08
CA ALA A 223 5.85 2.02 -0.28
C ALA A 223 4.58 1.58 0.49
N ALA A 224 4.55 0.34 1.01
CA ALA A 224 3.37 -0.29 1.60
C ALA A 224 3.73 -1.24 2.75
N GLN A 225 4.45 -0.74 3.76
CA GLN A 225 5.02 -1.58 4.83
C GLN A 225 3.98 -2.20 5.76
N ASN A 226 2.74 -1.70 5.76
CA ASN A 226 1.59 -2.27 6.47
C ASN A 226 0.93 -3.43 5.72
N LEU A 227 1.36 -3.71 4.48
CA LEU A 227 0.87 -4.84 3.69
C LEU A 227 1.94 -5.94 3.62
N SER A 228 1.50 -7.15 3.31
CA SER A 228 2.35 -8.32 3.05
C SER A 228 1.95 -8.95 1.72
N ILE A 229 2.91 -9.58 1.03
CA ILE A 229 2.61 -10.48 -0.07
C ILE A 229 1.81 -11.67 0.46
N THR A 230 0.66 -11.96 -0.14
CA THR A 230 -0.18 -13.11 0.18
C THR A 230 -0.55 -13.89 -1.09
N ALA A 231 -0.69 -15.21 -0.95
CA ALA A 231 -1.27 -16.07 -1.97
C ALA A 231 -2.79 -16.13 -1.78
N ARG A 232 -3.57 -15.70 -2.78
CA ARG A 232 -5.04 -15.66 -2.71
C ARG A 232 -5.64 -16.07 -4.04
N ASN A 233 -6.48 -17.11 -4.04
CA ASN A 233 -7.21 -17.59 -5.22
C ASN A 233 -6.33 -17.85 -6.46
N GLY A 234 -5.17 -18.50 -6.28
CA GLY A 234 -4.22 -18.78 -7.37
C GLY A 234 -3.49 -17.54 -7.91
N THR A 235 -3.58 -16.41 -7.20
CA THR A 235 -2.89 -15.15 -7.53
C THR A 235 -2.05 -14.67 -6.36
N VAL A 236 -1.17 -13.69 -6.64
CA VAL A 236 -0.30 -13.06 -5.64
C VAL A 236 -0.60 -11.58 -5.60
N VAL A 237 -0.90 -11.08 -4.40
CA VAL A 237 -1.28 -9.69 -4.14
C VAL A 237 -0.69 -9.21 -2.82
N LEU A 238 -0.75 -7.90 -2.57
CA LEU A 238 -0.57 -7.34 -1.23
C LEU A 238 -1.90 -7.37 -0.47
N ALA A 239 -1.85 -7.72 0.81
CA ALA A 239 -2.97 -7.67 1.75
C ALA A 239 -2.50 -7.11 3.10
N PRO A 240 -3.39 -6.59 3.97
CA PRO A 240 -3.04 -6.14 5.32
C PRO A 240 -2.21 -7.17 6.07
N ALA A 241 -1.13 -6.72 6.70
CA ALA A 241 -0.22 -7.61 7.38
C ALA A 241 -0.90 -8.32 8.55
N ASP A 242 -0.89 -9.64 8.52
CA ASP A 242 -1.41 -10.50 9.57
C ASP A 242 -0.44 -11.68 9.74
N SER A 243 0.14 -11.81 10.93
CA SER A 243 1.07 -12.89 11.26
C SER A 243 0.37 -14.23 11.52
N ASN A 244 -0.97 -14.23 11.65
CA ASN A 244 -1.78 -15.44 11.76
C ASN A 244 -2.26 -15.92 10.39
N ASP A 245 -2.23 -15.06 9.37
CA ASP A 245 -2.56 -15.45 8.00
C ASP A 245 -1.41 -16.27 7.40
N HIS A 246 -1.50 -17.59 7.48
CA HIS A 246 -0.51 -18.51 6.95
C HIS A 246 -0.25 -18.35 5.44
N TYR A 247 -1.18 -17.77 4.66
CA TYR A 247 -0.95 -17.48 3.24
C TYR A 247 0.02 -16.31 3.02
N GLN A 248 0.30 -15.50 4.04
CA GLN A 248 1.36 -14.49 4.05
C GLN A 248 2.74 -15.07 4.40
N HIS A 249 2.83 -16.34 4.80
CA HIS A 249 4.09 -16.99 5.16
C HIS A 249 4.77 -17.59 3.94
N TRP A 250 5.97 -17.09 3.64
CA TRP A 250 6.79 -17.57 2.53
C TRP A 250 8.03 -18.29 3.04
N ILE A 251 8.59 -19.18 2.23
CA ILE A 251 9.86 -19.84 2.48
C ILE A 251 10.83 -19.34 1.41
N LYS A 252 11.94 -18.74 1.84
CA LYS A 252 13.02 -18.30 0.94
C LYS A 252 14.00 -19.44 0.74
N ASP A 253 13.73 -20.32 -0.22
CA ASP A 253 14.56 -21.48 -0.48
C ASP A 253 15.79 -21.12 -1.31
N MET A 254 16.96 -21.14 -0.66
CA MET A 254 18.28 -21.01 -1.30
C MET A 254 18.98 -22.37 -1.45
N ASN A 255 18.61 -23.35 -0.63
CA ASN A 255 19.33 -24.62 -0.51
C ASN A 255 19.21 -25.46 -1.77
N SER A 256 18.02 -25.47 -2.37
CA SER A 256 17.75 -26.19 -3.62
C SER A 256 18.60 -25.69 -4.81
N PHE A 257 19.20 -24.51 -4.72
CA PHE A 257 19.97 -23.92 -5.81
C PHE A 257 21.49 -24.13 -5.72
N ASN A 258 22.01 -24.87 -4.73
CA ASN A 258 23.44 -25.21 -4.61
C ASN A 258 24.39 -24.00 -4.81
N GLU A 259 24.09 -22.86 -4.19
CA GLU A 259 24.86 -21.61 -4.31
C GLU A 259 24.93 -21.00 -5.73
N ALA A 260 24.02 -21.41 -6.64
CA ALA A 260 23.92 -20.82 -7.96
C ALA A 260 23.68 -19.30 -7.88
N LYS A 261 24.28 -18.58 -8.83
CA LYS A 261 24.24 -17.12 -8.93
C LYS A 261 23.70 -16.69 -10.27
N ASP A 262 23.13 -15.49 -10.33
CA ASP A 262 22.79 -14.84 -11.59
C ASP A 262 24.05 -14.32 -12.31
N PRO A 263 23.93 -13.78 -13.55
CA PRO A 263 25.08 -13.26 -14.30
C PRO A 263 25.85 -12.13 -13.60
N ASP A 264 25.21 -11.42 -12.68
CA ASP A 264 25.83 -10.34 -11.90
C ASP A 264 26.46 -10.86 -10.58
N GLY A 265 26.39 -12.17 -10.32
CA GLY A 265 26.98 -12.82 -9.17
C GLY A 265 26.12 -12.87 -7.91
N PHE A 266 24.82 -12.54 -7.99
CA PHE A 266 23.92 -12.57 -6.83
C PHE A 266 23.29 -13.95 -6.61
N PRO A 267 23.21 -14.43 -5.35
CA PRO A 267 22.64 -15.75 -5.05
C PRO A 267 21.18 -15.89 -5.48
N ILE A 268 20.86 -17.02 -6.10
CA ILE A 268 19.52 -17.38 -6.56
C ILE A 268 18.71 -18.00 -5.41
N PHE A 269 17.42 -17.66 -5.37
CA PHE A 269 16.45 -18.27 -4.46
C PHE A 269 15.07 -18.42 -5.12
N ALA A 270 14.22 -19.22 -4.48
CA ALA A 270 12.79 -19.28 -4.74
C ALA A 270 12.02 -18.76 -3.52
N LEU A 271 10.82 -18.21 -3.76
CA LEU A 271 9.88 -17.83 -2.72
C LEU A 271 8.67 -18.75 -2.81
N VAL A 272 8.54 -19.65 -1.85
CA VAL A 272 7.53 -20.71 -1.85
C VAL A 272 6.49 -20.39 -0.78
N ASN A 273 5.21 -20.38 -1.14
CA ASN A 273 4.16 -20.17 -0.17
C ASN A 273 4.03 -21.38 0.75
N ARG A 274 3.95 -21.16 2.06
CA ARG A 274 3.89 -22.23 3.06
C ARG A 274 2.62 -23.07 2.95
N VAL A 275 1.49 -22.44 2.59
CA VAL A 275 0.18 -23.12 2.57
C VAL A 275 -0.07 -23.80 1.24
N THR A 276 0.16 -23.10 0.13
CA THR A 276 -0.15 -23.65 -1.21
C THR A 276 0.96 -24.55 -1.74
N GLY A 277 2.19 -24.39 -1.26
CA GLY A 277 3.36 -25.07 -1.81
C GLY A 277 3.73 -24.63 -3.22
N GLU A 278 3.19 -23.51 -3.67
CA GLU A 278 3.51 -22.91 -4.95
C GLU A 278 4.59 -21.83 -4.79
N ALA A 279 5.44 -21.68 -5.80
CA ALA A 279 6.47 -20.66 -5.85
C ALA A 279 6.02 -19.43 -6.66
N LEU A 280 6.57 -18.26 -6.29
CA LEU A 280 6.45 -17.07 -7.11
C LEU A 280 7.12 -17.29 -8.47
N LYS A 281 6.34 -17.15 -9.53
CA LYS A 281 6.78 -17.23 -10.91
C LYS A 281 7.22 -15.86 -11.41
N ASN A 282 8.47 -15.75 -11.84
CA ASN A 282 8.94 -14.64 -12.65
C ASN A 282 8.27 -14.68 -14.05
N PRO A 283 7.71 -13.56 -14.51
CA PRO A 283 7.09 -13.50 -15.83
C PRO A 283 8.14 -13.19 -16.92
N ALA A 284 7.78 -13.44 -18.19
CA ALA A 284 8.73 -13.34 -19.31
C ALA A 284 8.97 -11.91 -19.81
N GLY A 285 8.14 -10.94 -19.40
CA GLY A 285 8.20 -9.58 -19.92
C GLY A 285 7.74 -8.51 -18.95
N GLU A 286 8.09 -7.27 -19.27
CA GLU A 286 7.72 -6.08 -18.50
C GLU A 286 6.20 -5.92 -18.36
N ASN A 287 5.76 -5.39 -17.22
CA ASN A 287 4.35 -5.17 -16.83
C ASN A 287 3.48 -6.43 -16.72
N GLN A 288 4.07 -7.62 -16.84
CA GLN A 288 3.37 -8.88 -16.60
C GLN A 288 3.26 -9.16 -15.09
N LYS A 289 2.15 -9.78 -14.69
CA LYS A 289 1.87 -10.12 -13.29
C LYS A 289 2.74 -11.28 -12.82
N VAL A 290 3.21 -11.15 -11.59
CA VAL A 290 3.75 -12.29 -10.84
C VAL A 290 2.59 -13.26 -10.57
N SER A 291 2.85 -14.55 -10.78
CA SER A 291 1.86 -15.62 -10.62
C SER A 291 2.43 -16.74 -9.76
N LEU A 292 1.64 -17.78 -9.50
CA LEU A 292 2.06 -18.96 -8.75
C LEU A 292 2.19 -20.16 -9.67
N VAL A 293 3.17 -21.01 -9.38
CA VAL A 293 3.32 -22.33 -10.02
C VAL A 293 3.65 -23.37 -8.96
N PRO A 294 3.24 -24.64 -9.12
CA PRO A 294 3.67 -25.71 -8.22
C PRO A 294 5.19 -25.75 -8.07
N TYR A 295 5.67 -25.86 -6.83
CA TYR A 295 7.09 -25.93 -6.54
C TYR A 295 7.57 -27.37 -6.30
N ASP A 296 8.57 -27.79 -7.06
CA ASP A 296 9.29 -29.05 -6.86
C ASP A 296 10.79 -28.77 -6.71
N GLN A 297 11.35 -29.12 -5.55
CA GLN A 297 12.76 -28.96 -5.22
C GLN A 297 13.67 -29.77 -6.14
N ASN A 298 13.16 -30.86 -6.72
CA ASN A 298 13.90 -31.74 -7.61
C ASN A 298 13.81 -31.30 -9.07
N CYS A 299 12.87 -30.42 -9.41
CA CYS A 299 12.58 -29.97 -10.77
C CYS A 299 12.45 -28.44 -10.79
N LEU A 300 13.57 -27.75 -10.55
CA LEU A 300 13.60 -26.29 -10.44
C LEU A 300 13.50 -25.62 -11.81
N ASP A 301 12.30 -25.19 -12.17
CA ASP A 301 12.04 -24.33 -13.33
C ASP A 301 12.84 -23.01 -13.24
N ASN A 302 13.34 -22.51 -14.37
CA ASN A 302 13.94 -21.18 -14.47
C ASN A 302 12.93 -20.08 -14.10
N SER A 303 11.63 -20.34 -14.29
CA SER A 303 10.57 -19.37 -14.00
C SER A 303 10.36 -19.10 -12.51
N VAL A 304 10.94 -19.88 -11.58
CA VAL A 304 10.81 -19.64 -10.13
C VAL A 304 12.05 -18.99 -9.49
N LYS A 305 13.06 -18.68 -10.31
CA LYS A 305 14.36 -18.20 -9.85
C LYS A 305 14.39 -16.68 -9.75
N TRP A 306 14.65 -16.17 -8.54
CA TRP A 306 14.80 -14.76 -8.23
C TRP A 306 16.19 -14.47 -7.64
N THR A 307 16.65 -13.23 -7.78
CA THR A 307 17.81 -12.73 -7.03
C THR A 307 17.47 -11.48 -6.25
N GLU A 308 18.29 -11.19 -5.24
CA GLU A 308 18.09 -10.07 -4.33
C GLU A 308 19.37 -9.25 -4.26
N VAL A 309 19.29 -7.99 -4.67
CA VAL A 309 20.42 -7.06 -4.66
C VAL A 309 20.29 -6.12 -3.48
N ALA A 310 21.40 -5.94 -2.77
CA ALA A 310 21.46 -5.03 -1.64
C ALA A 310 21.33 -3.57 -2.10
N SER A 311 20.36 -2.85 -1.54
CA SER A 311 20.39 -1.39 -1.41
C SER A 311 20.39 -1.02 0.08
N THR A 312 20.46 0.26 0.43
CA THR A 312 20.47 0.69 1.83
C THR A 312 19.13 0.38 2.51
N GLY A 313 19.06 -0.74 3.23
CA GLY A 313 17.94 -1.13 4.10
C GLY A 313 16.85 -1.99 3.42
N PHE A 314 16.40 -1.60 2.23
CA PHE A 314 15.55 -2.43 1.36
C PHE A 314 16.39 -3.10 0.27
N ARG A 315 15.78 -4.00 -0.51
CA ARG A 315 16.47 -4.80 -1.51
C ARG A 315 15.62 -4.93 -2.77
N ALA A 316 16.28 -4.99 -3.92
CA ALA A 316 15.62 -5.21 -5.20
C ALA A 316 15.47 -6.71 -5.45
N ILE A 317 14.26 -7.19 -5.77
CA ILE A 317 14.00 -8.59 -6.13
C ILE A 317 13.90 -8.68 -7.65
N ARG A 318 14.81 -9.41 -8.29
CA ARG A 318 15.05 -9.39 -9.74
C ARG A 318 14.77 -10.72 -10.41
N ILE A 319 14.38 -10.66 -11.68
CA ILE A 319 14.32 -11.85 -12.53
C ILE A 319 15.75 -12.25 -12.91
N THR A 320 16.11 -13.52 -12.69
CA THR A 320 17.44 -14.05 -12.99
C THR A 320 17.85 -13.96 -14.45
N SER A 321 16.93 -14.23 -15.38
CA SER A 321 17.19 -14.20 -16.83
C SER A 321 17.23 -12.79 -17.42
N THR A 322 16.57 -11.83 -16.76
CA THR A 322 16.49 -10.43 -17.19
C THR A 322 16.69 -9.51 -15.98
N PRO A 323 17.94 -9.36 -15.49
CA PRO A 323 18.22 -8.63 -14.23
C PRO A 323 17.81 -7.15 -14.23
N THR A 324 17.43 -6.59 -15.39
CA THR A 324 16.86 -5.24 -15.51
C THR A 324 15.41 -5.15 -15.03
N LEU A 325 14.69 -6.27 -14.94
CA LEU A 325 13.31 -6.35 -14.49
C LEU A 325 13.21 -6.75 -13.01
N ASN A 326 12.45 -5.95 -12.26
CA ASN A 326 12.35 -6.01 -10.81
C ASN A 326 10.90 -6.17 -10.39
N MET A 327 10.68 -6.96 -9.35
CA MET A 327 9.38 -7.09 -8.70
C MET A 327 8.90 -5.70 -8.27
N THR A 328 7.67 -5.36 -8.63
CA THR A 328 7.11 -4.03 -8.44
C THR A 328 5.67 -4.12 -7.97
N ALA A 329 5.33 -3.44 -6.88
CA ALA A 329 3.95 -3.27 -6.45
C ALA A 329 3.25 -2.27 -7.37
N ILE A 330 2.17 -2.68 -8.04
CA ILE A 330 1.37 -1.75 -8.83
C ILE A 330 0.56 -0.89 -7.88
N ASP A 331 0.95 0.38 -7.77
CA ASP A 331 -0.01 1.35 -7.28
C ASP A 331 -1.20 1.39 -8.25
N LYS A 332 -2.40 1.20 -7.72
CA LYS A 332 -3.60 1.46 -8.51
C LYS A 332 -3.70 2.96 -8.77
N TYR A 333 -3.11 3.75 -7.87
CA TYR A 333 -3.10 5.20 -7.87
C TYR A 333 -1.87 5.80 -7.18
N ALA A 334 -0.72 5.77 -7.84
CA ALA A 334 0.40 6.65 -7.53
C ALA A 334 0.89 6.68 -6.08
N GLY A 335 1.04 5.52 -5.43
CA GLY A 335 1.41 5.42 -4.03
C GLY A 335 0.30 4.96 -3.07
N ILE A 336 -0.91 4.66 -3.56
CA ILE A 336 -1.92 3.96 -2.74
C ILE A 336 -1.87 2.45 -3.00
N PHE A 337 -1.69 1.70 -1.91
CA PHE A 337 -1.70 0.26 -1.87
C PHE A 337 -2.82 -0.20 -0.94
N ASN A 338 -3.65 -1.13 -1.40
CA ASN A 338 -4.79 -1.66 -0.67
C ASN A 338 -4.73 -3.19 -0.66
N ASP A 339 -5.64 -3.83 0.08
CA ASP A 339 -5.91 -5.25 -0.11
C ASP A 339 -6.20 -5.54 -1.60
N GLY A 340 -5.50 -6.54 -2.14
CA GLY A 340 -5.58 -6.92 -3.54
C GLY A 340 -4.67 -6.13 -4.48
N THR A 341 -3.76 -5.28 -3.98
CA THR A 341 -2.77 -4.62 -4.84
C THR A 341 -1.91 -5.67 -5.57
N LYS A 342 -1.84 -5.53 -6.89
CA LYS A 342 -1.17 -6.49 -7.79
C LYS A 342 0.33 -6.30 -7.78
N ILE A 343 1.06 -7.39 -8.04
CA ILE A 343 2.50 -7.40 -8.18
C ILE A 343 2.86 -7.74 -9.63
N VAL A 344 3.74 -6.94 -10.23
CA VAL A 344 4.26 -7.13 -11.60
C VAL A 344 5.78 -7.06 -11.59
N VAL A 345 6.37 -7.09 -12.79
CA VAL A 345 7.78 -6.75 -12.99
C VAL A 345 7.94 -5.52 -13.88
N GLN A 346 8.84 -4.61 -13.52
CA GLN A 346 9.13 -3.39 -14.29
C GLN A 346 10.64 -3.13 -14.35
N ARG A 347 11.09 -2.32 -15.31
CA ARG A 347 12.49 -1.88 -15.32
C ARG A 347 12.85 -1.19 -14.00
N TRP A 348 14.07 -1.42 -13.54
CA TRP A 348 14.61 -0.72 -12.38
C TRP A 348 14.54 0.80 -12.58
N ASN A 349 13.91 1.49 -11.63
CA ASN A 349 13.85 2.95 -11.59
C ASN A 349 14.10 3.52 -10.18
N ASP A 350 14.53 2.66 -9.24
CA ASP A 350 14.92 3.03 -7.87
C ASP A 350 13.81 3.77 -7.12
N THR A 351 12.61 3.17 -7.13
CA THR A 351 11.44 3.72 -6.45
C THR A 351 11.00 2.83 -5.28
N PRO A 352 10.35 3.39 -4.25
CA PRO A 352 9.87 2.62 -3.09
C PRO A 352 8.96 1.43 -3.45
N ILE A 353 8.31 1.46 -4.61
CA ILE A 353 7.45 0.36 -5.11
C ILE A 353 8.23 -0.86 -5.61
N GLN A 354 9.54 -0.73 -5.82
CA GLN A 354 10.48 -1.77 -6.24
C GLN A 354 11.41 -2.23 -5.11
N HIS A 355 11.30 -1.60 -3.94
CA HIS A 355 12.11 -1.86 -2.77
C HIS A 355 11.38 -2.81 -1.83
N TRP A 356 12.00 -3.96 -1.56
CA TRP A 356 11.39 -5.04 -0.79
C TRP A 356 12.20 -5.39 0.44
N LYS A 357 11.51 -5.89 1.45
CA LYS A 357 12.12 -6.54 2.62
C LYS A 357 11.59 -7.95 2.73
N ILE A 358 12.50 -8.89 2.92
CA ILE A 358 12.22 -10.28 3.24
C ILE A 358 12.74 -10.49 4.66
N VAL A 359 11.84 -10.59 5.64
CA VAL A 359 12.19 -10.66 7.07
C VAL A 359 11.60 -11.92 7.71
N PRO A 360 12.29 -12.58 8.66
CA PRO A 360 11.71 -13.71 9.38
C PRO A 360 10.42 -13.34 10.11
N TYR A 361 9.41 -14.22 10.10
CA TYR A 361 8.21 -14.04 10.93
C TYR A 361 8.48 -14.27 12.42
N ASN A 362 9.47 -15.11 12.76
CA ASN A 362 9.81 -15.43 14.15
C ASN A 362 11.31 -15.70 14.29
N SER A 363 12.02 -14.67 14.71
CA SER A 363 13.26 -14.82 15.48
C SER A 363 13.28 -13.65 16.49
N ASN A 364 12.64 -13.85 17.65
CA ASN A 364 12.69 -13.02 18.86
C ASN A 364 13.12 -11.55 18.67
N VAL A 365 12.16 -10.64 18.51
CA VAL A 365 12.38 -9.21 18.82
C VAL A 365 11.34 -8.83 19.89
N PRO A 366 11.76 -8.41 21.09
CA PRO A 366 10.85 -8.03 22.16
C PRO A 366 10.10 -6.74 21.77
N TYR A 367 8.83 -6.71 22.15
CA TYR A 367 7.90 -5.57 22.02
C TYR A 367 8.45 -4.28 22.65
#